data_AF-A0A7S1A6R6-F1
#
_entry.id   AF-A0A7S1A6R6-F1
#
_cell.length_a   1.000
_cell.length_b   1.000
_cell.length_c   1.000
_cell.angle_alpha   90.00
_cell.angle_beta   90.00
_cell.angle_gamma   90.00
#
_symmetry.space_group_name_H-M   'P 1'
#
loop_
_entity.id
_entity.type
_entity.pdbx_description
1 polymer ?
#
loop_
_entity_poly.entity_id
_entity_poly.type
_entity_poly.pdbx_seq_one_letter_code
_entity_poly.pdbx_strand_id
1 'polypeptide(L)'
;MCRAPRSIRSRLLPTQLLYLAFSDICFLLASIPSAVVNHHMTNSVSDHWNGVLCEASVGLLSFWRNVSLSIEMHIAISFALESYRWRMGMFSRILRFIWIPSFVSSCCSFLFYPWHYVRLIGACAPRDHAFVADPYSILMMSSCICVCTVSYVLVARRSRKRESPESVQGVVSRRVDLYIVNALVTYSLTLIVYLDSRLYHVDAVRLTSFSMENLGGLINVLTYVLQSRYANVLLENPHVMVRSPRAAPLRPEYNVDIGHESIMEFSCDCPSNGHSPRSRYDPTQ
;
A
#
# COMPACT_ATOMS: atom_id res chain seq x y z
N MET A 1 6.55 0.70 -29.53
CA MET A 1 5.88 0.38 -28.24
C MET A 1 5.28 1.66 -27.67
N CYS A 2 3.96 1.81 -27.69
CA CYS A 2 3.32 3.05 -27.21
C CYS A 2 3.43 3.17 -25.68
N ARG A 3 4.12 4.21 -25.21
CA ARG A 3 4.15 4.58 -23.78
C ARG A 3 2.75 5.03 -23.38
N ALA A 4 2.25 4.57 -22.24
CA ALA A 4 1.02 5.10 -21.67
C ALA A 4 1.19 6.61 -21.38
N PRO A 5 0.16 7.44 -21.64
CA PRO A 5 0.24 8.88 -21.39
C PRO A 5 0.59 9.17 -19.93
N ARG A 6 1.49 10.14 -19.71
CA ARG A 6 1.97 10.56 -18.37
C ARG A 6 0.83 10.87 -17.39
N SER A 7 -0.35 11.26 -17.87
CA SER A 7 -1.54 11.57 -17.08
C SER A 7 -2.15 10.37 -16.33
N ILE A 8 -1.98 9.14 -16.83
CA ILE A 8 -2.51 7.94 -16.16
C ILE A 8 -1.57 7.51 -15.03
N ARG A 9 -0.26 7.62 -15.26
CA ARG A 9 0.77 7.25 -14.29
C ARG A 9 0.80 8.19 -13.09
N SER A 10 0.39 9.45 -13.27
CA SER A 10 0.33 10.43 -12.18
C SER A 10 -0.84 10.23 -11.20
N ARG A 11 -1.82 9.36 -11.51
CA ARG A 11 -3.03 9.20 -10.68
C ARG A 11 -3.13 7.88 -9.92
N LEU A 12 -2.39 6.84 -10.31
CA LEU A 12 -2.48 5.53 -9.65
C LEU A 12 -1.97 5.58 -8.21
N LEU A 13 -0.75 6.09 -8.00
CA LEU A 13 -0.13 6.12 -6.68
C LEU A 13 -0.93 6.94 -5.66
N PRO A 14 -1.43 8.17 -5.97
CA PRO A 14 -2.33 8.89 -5.08
C PRO A 14 -3.61 8.12 -4.72
N THR A 15 -4.14 7.33 -5.66
CA THR A 15 -5.35 6.52 -5.42
C THR A 15 -5.05 5.33 -4.50
N GLN A 16 -3.94 4.63 -4.73
CA GLN A 16 -3.47 3.54 -3.85
C GLN A 16 -3.26 4.05 -2.42
N LEU A 17 -2.65 5.22 -2.30
CA LEU A 17 -2.41 5.91 -1.04
C LEU A 17 -3.67 6.27 -0.28
N LEU A 18 -4.65 6.82 -0.99
CA LEU A 18 -5.94 7.14 -0.38
C LEU A 18 -6.62 5.88 0.14
N TYR A 19 -6.56 4.77 -0.60
CA TYR A 19 -7.16 3.50 -0.18
C TYR A 19 -6.43 2.92 1.03
N LEU A 20 -5.09 2.98 1.04
CA LEU A 20 -4.27 2.52 2.16
C LEU A 20 -4.57 3.33 3.43
N ALA A 21 -4.56 4.66 3.34
CA ALA A 21 -4.88 5.53 4.47
C ALA A 21 -6.31 5.30 4.98
N PHE A 22 -7.28 5.09 4.07
CA PHE A 22 -8.64 4.75 4.44
C PHE A 22 -8.71 3.41 5.18
N SER A 23 -8.05 2.36 4.67
CA SER A 23 -8.02 1.06 5.35
C SER A 23 -7.34 1.12 6.72
N ASP A 24 -6.27 1.90 6.86
CA ASP A 24 -5.53 2.04 8.12
C ASP A 24 -6.36 2.81 9.17
N ILE A 25 -7.10 3.85 8.77
CA ILE A 25 -8.04 4.55 9.67
C ILE A 25 -9.14 3.58 10.12
N CYS A 26 -9.73 2.83 9.21
CA CYS A 26 -10.77 1.86 9.56
C CYS A 26 -10.23 0.71 10.43
N PHE A 27 -8.99 0.26 10.20
CA PHE A 27 -8.29 -0.70 11.05
C PHE A 27 -8.12 -0.16 12.47
N LEU A 28 -7.62 1.08 12.62
CA LEU A 28 -7.48 1.73 13.91
C LEU A 28 -8.83 1.86 14.64
N LEU A 29 -9.89 2.26 13.94
CA LEU A 29 -11.24 2.34 14.52
C LEU A 29 -11.75 0.97 14.96
N ALA A 30 -11.49 -0.09 14.18
CA ALA A 30 -11.83 -1.46 14.53
C ALA A 30 -11.00 -2.00 15.72
N SER A 31 -9.82 -1.43 15.97
CA SER A 31 -8.96 -1.82 17.10
C SER A 31 -9.45 -1.30 18.45
N ILE A 32 -10.18 -0.18 18.46
CA ILE A 32 -10.60 0.49 19.70
C ILE A 32 -11.44 -0.44 20.60
N PRO A 33 -12.50 -1.12 20.11
CA PRO A 33 -13.27 -2.03 20.96
C PRO A 33 -12.43 -3.18 21.52
N SER A 34 -11.52 -3.74 20.71
CA SER A 34 -10.61 -4.81 21.14
C SER A 34 -9.65 -4.32 22.23
N ALA A 35 -9.09 -3.11 22.08
CA ALA A 35 -8.24 -2.48 23.09
C ALA A 35 -9.01 -2.21 24.40
N VAL A 36 -10.25 -1.73 24.31
CA VAL A 36 -11.13 -1.48 25.46
C VAL A 36 -11.41 -2.77 26.25
N VAL A 37 -11.68 -3.88 25.55
CA VAL A 37 -11.88 -5.21 26.17
C VAL A 37 -10.58 -5.71 26.80
N ASN A 38 -9.45 -5.63 26.08
CA ASN A 38 -8.15 -6.16 26.55
C ASN A 38 -7.53 -5.36 27.71
N HIS A 39 -7.87 -4.08 27.88
CA HIS A 39 -7.35 -3.23 28.96
C HIS A 39 -8.26 -3.16 30.20
N HIS A 40 -9.20 -4.09 30.35
CA HIS A 40 -10.11 -4.15 31.51
C HIS A 40 -10.90 -2.85 31.76
N MET A 41 -11.07 -2.00 30.74
CA MET A 41 -11.89 -0.79 30.86
C MET A 41 -13.39 -1.12 31.01
N THR A 42 -13.76 -2.38 30.76
CA THR A 42 -15.14 -2.89 30.80
C THR A 42 -15.42 -3.77 32.03
N ASN A 43 -14.69 -3.62 33.14
CA ASN A 43 -14.91 -4.41 34.36
C ASN A 43 -16.35 -4.34 34.92
N SER A 44 -17.17 -3.37 34.50
CA SER A 44 -18.58 -3.24 34.85
C SER A 44 -19.56 -3.83 33.83
N VAL A 45 -19.09 -4.29 32.67
CA VAL A 45 -19.90 -4.80 31.56
C VAL A 45 -20.05 -6.32 31.68
N SER A 46 -21.20 -6.87 31.29
CA SER A 46 -21.43 -8.31 31.38
C SER A 46 -20.50 -9.10 30.44
N ASP A 47 -20.10 -10.30 30.86
CA ASP A 47 -19.25 -11.22 30.08
C ASP A 47 -19.80 -11.47 28.66
N HIS A 48 -21.14 -11.48 28.51
CA HIS A 48 -21.82 -11.61 27.23
C HIS A 48 -21.46 -10.50 26.24
N TRP A 49 -21.48 -9.24 26.70
CA TRP A 49 -21.13 -8.09 25.86
C TRP A 49 -19.65 -8.06 25.49
N ASN A 50 -18.76 -8.46 26.40
CA ASN A 50 -17.33 -8.59 26.10
C ASN A 50 -17.10 -9.65 25.00
N GLY A 51 -17.85 -10.76 25.02
CA GLY A 51 -17.83 -11.78 23.96
C GLY A 51 -18.26 -11.22 22.60
N VAL A 52 -19.40 -10.54 22.53
CA VAL A 52 -19.92 -9.95 21.28
C VAL A 52 -18.96 -8.89 20.72
N LEU A 53 -18.44 -8.01 21.59
CA LEU A 53 -17.46 -6.99 21.17
C LEU A 53 -16.17 -7.63 20.67
N CYS A 54 -15.71 -8.70 21.32
CA CYS A 54 -14.53 -9.44 20.92
C CYS A 54 -14.68 -10.04 19.51
N GLU A 55 -15.74 -10.81 19.29
CA GLU A 55 -16.01 -11.46 18.01
C GLU A 55 -16.17 -10.45 16.87
N ALA A 56 -16.98 -9.40 17.08
CA ALA A 56 -17.23 -8.38 16.07
C ALA A 56 -15.97 -7.55 15.75
N SER A 57 -15.22 -7.13 16.77
CA SER A 57 -14.02 -6.31 16.58
C SER A 57 -12.90 -7.09 15.90
N VAL A 58 -12.69 -8.35 16.26
CA VAL A 58 -11.67 -9.19 15.59
C VAL A 58 -12.02 -9.46 14.14
N GLY A 59 -13.29 -9.71 13.82
CA GLY A 59 -13.75 -9.87 12.44
C GLY A 59 -13.47 -8.62 11.58
N LEU A 60 -13.79 -7.43 12.11
CA LEU A 60 -13.51 -6.16 11.45
C LEU A 60 -12.01 -5.89 11.33
N LEU A 61 -11.23 -6.15 12.39
CA LEU A 61 -9.78 -6.03 12.39
C LEU A 61 -9.14 -6.90 11.31
N SER A 62 -9.54 -8.17 11.22
CA SER A 62 -9.06 -9.12 10.21
C SER A 62 -9.36 -8.60 8.80
N PHE A 63 -10.57 -8.08 8.57
CA PHE A 63 -10.94 -7.48 7.29
C PHE A 63 -10.07 -6.28 6.90
N TRP A 64 -9.99 -5.27 7.76
CA TRP A 64 -9.24 -4.04 7.43
C TRP A 64 -7.75 -4.29 7.34
N ARG A 65 -7.20 -5.21 8.14
CA ARG A 65 -5.83 -5.70 8.02
C ARG A 65 -5.58 -6.33 6.65
N ASN A 66 -6.43 -7.27 6.23
CA ASN A 66 -6.28 -7.97 4.95
C ASN A 66 -6.39 -7.00 3.77
N VAL A 67 -7.25 -5.99 3.86
CA VAL A 67 -7.34 -4.91 2.86
C VAL A 67 -6.04 -4.11 2.81
N SER A 68 -5.53 -3.64 3.96
CA SER A 68 -4.28 -2.88 4.04
C SER A 68 -3.09 -3.66 3.46
N LEU A 69 -2.90 -4.92 3.90
CA LEU A 69 -1.87 -5.83 3.38
C LEU A 69 -1.98 -6.03 1.86
N SER A 70 -3.19 -6.22 1.35
CA SER A 70 -3.40 -6.39 -0.10
C SER A 70 -3.03 -5.13 -0.88
N ILE A 71 -3.38 -3.94 -0.36
CA ILE A 71 -3.02 -2.66 -0.99
C ILE A 71 -1.50 -2.47 -0.98
N GLU A 72 -0.81 -2.81 0.12
CA GLU A 72 0.66 -2.77 0.16
C GLU A 72 1.29 -3.71 -0.86
N MET A 73 0.80 -4.95 -0.98
CA MET A 73 1.25 -5.87 -2.04
C MET A 73 1.03 -5.29 -3.44
N HIS A 74 -0.13 -4.68 -3.68
CA HIS A 74 -0.44 -4.04 -4.97
C HIS A 74 0.49 -2.86 -5.27
N ILE A 75 0.84 -2.06 -4.27
CA ILE A 75 1.82 -0.96 -4.38
C ILE A 75 3.21 -1.52 -4.69
N ALA A 76 3.67 -2.53 -3.94
CA ALA A 76 4.98 -3.17 -4.15
C ALA A 76 5.12 -3.75 -5.56
N ILE A 77 4.09 -4.50 -6.02
CA ILE A 77 4.05 -5.05 -7.38
C ILE A 77 4.01 -3.91 -8.41
N SER A 78 3.25 -2.84 -8.16
CA SER A 78 3.20 -1.69 -9.06
C SER A 78 4.59 -1.09 -9.30
N PHE A 79 5.36 -0.87 -8.23
CA PHE A 79 6.73 -0.36 -8.34
C PHE A 79 7.65 -1.33 -9.07
N ALA A 80 7.53 -2.63 -8.81
CA ALA A 80 8.27 -3.64 -9.55
C ALA A 80 7.95 -3.57 -11.05
N LEU A 81 6.67 -3.64 -11.43
CA LEU A 81 6.20 -3.55 -12.82
C LEU A 81 6.64 -2.26 -13.51
N GLU A 82 6.58 -1.15 -12.79
CA GLU A 82 7.00 0.16 -13.26
C GLU A 82 8.50 0.18 -13.61
N SER A 83 9.33 -0.47 -12.79
CA SER A 83 10.78 -0.58 -13.05
C SER A 83 11.10 -1.36 -14.34
N TYR A 84 10.24 -2.32 -14.70
CA TYR A 84 10.32 -3.09 -15.94
C TYR A 84 9.62 -2.43 -17.13
N ARG A 85 8.99 -1.25 -16.95
CA ARG A 85 8.21 -0.53 -17.98
C ARG A 85 7.04 -1.37 -18.52
N TRP A 86 6.42 -2.20 -17.69
CA TRP A 86 5.25 -2.98 -18.09
C TRP A 86 3.98 -2.10 -18.19
N ARG A 87 2.99 -2.56 -18.96
CA ARG A 87 1.72 -1.83 -19.16
C ARG A 87 0.87 -1.88 -17.89
N MET A 88 0.85 -0.77 -17.15
CA MET A 88 0.09 -0.63 -15.89
C MET A 88 -1.44 -0.53 -16.06
N GLY A 89 -1.95 -0.40 -17.29
CA GLY A 89 -3.37 -0.11 -17.53
C GLY A 89 -4.35 -1.18 -17.05
N MET A 90 -3.98 -2.47 -17.12
CA MET A 90 -4.80 -3.53 -16.53
C MET A 90 -4.60 -3.64 -15.03
N PHE A 91 -3.37 -3.44 -14.56
CA PHE A 91 -3.01 -3.58 -13.15
C PHE A 91 -3.70 -2.54 -12.25
N SER A 92 -3.95 -1.33 -12.77
CA SER A 92 -4.71 -0.30 -12.05
C SER A 92 -6.17 -0.69 -11.80
N ARG A 93 -6.78 -1.53 -12.66
CA ARG A 93 -8.16 -2.00 -12.47
C ARG A 93 -8.27 -3.00 -11.33
N ILE A 94 -7.22 -3.79 -11.10
CA ILE A 94 -7.16 -4.79 -10.02
C ILE A 94 -7.35 -4.14 -8.64
N LEU A 95 -6.91 -2.89 -8.46
CA LEU A 95 -7.08 -2.16 -7.19
C LEU A 95 -8.55 -2.07 -6.75
N ARG A 96 -9.51 -2.01 -7.69
CA ARG A 96 -10.95 -1.96 -7.37
C ARG A 96 -11.48 -3.29 -6.86
N PHE A 97 -10.81 -4.39 -7.19
CA PHE A 97 -11.23 -5.74 -6.83
C PHE A 97 -10.54 -6.25 -5.56
N ILE A 98 -9.64 -5.47 -4.96
CA ILE A 98 -8.81 -5.87 -3.82
C ILE A 98 -9.62 -6.19 -2.55
N TRP A 99 -10.83 -5.63 -2.48
CA TRP A 99 -11.79 -5.85 -1.41
C TRP A 99 -12.32 -7.29 -1.40
N ILE A 100 -12.45 -7.93 -2.57
CA ILE A 100 -13.02 -9.28 -2.69
C ILE A 100 -12.13 -10.33 -2.01
N PRO A 101 -10.83 -10.49 -2.33
CA PRO A 101 -10.00 -11.48 -1.67
C PRO A 101 -9.84 -11.18 -0.18
N SER A 102 -9.78 -9.90 0.21
CA SER A 102 -9.70 -9.50 1.61
C SER A 102 -10.96 -9.88 2.39
N PHE A 103 -12.14 -9.66 1.82
CA PHE A 103 -13.42 -10.06 2.40
C PHE A 103 -13.52 -11.57 2.53
N VAL A 104 -13.24 -12.32 1.47
CA VAL A 104 -13.29 -13.79 1.47
C VAL A 104 -12.35 -14.37 2.53
N SER A 105 -11.08 -13.90 2.57
CA SER A 105 -10.11 -14.34 3.57
C SER A 105 -10.59 -14.08 5.00
N SER A 106 -11.24 -12.94 5.23
CA SER A 106 -11.71 -12.55 6.56
C SER A 106 -12.95 -13.32 6.99
N CYS A 107 -13.87 -13.61 6.05
CA CYS A 107 -14.98 -14.52 6.30
C CYS A 107 -14.48 -15.93 6.61
N CYS A 108 -13.48 -16.44 5.90
CA CYS A 108 -12.88 -17.74 6.20
C CYS A 108 -12.22 -17.75 7.58
N SER A 109 -11.43 -16.71 7.92
CA SER A 109 -10.84 -16.53 9.26
C SER A 109 -11.93 -16.55 10.33
N PHE A 110 -13.00 -15.76 10.17
CA PHE A 110 -14.11 -15.68 11.13
C PHE A 110 -14.87 -17.00 11.31
N LEU A 111 -15.15 -17.72 10.22
CA LEU A 111 -15.94 -18.95 10.25
C LEU A 111 -15.15 -20.16 10.78
N PHE A 112 -13.88 -20.29 10.41
CA PHE A 112 -13.08 -21.47 10.72
C PHE A 112 -12.21 -21.30 11.97
N TYR A 113 -11.84 -20.07 12.33
CA TYR A 113 -10.96 -19.76 13.46
C TYR A 113 -11.58 -18.68 14.35
N PRO A 114 -12.75 -18.96 14.98
CA PRO A 114 -13.45 -17.97 15.78
C PRO A 114 -12.62 -17.55 17.00
N TRP A 115 -12.68 -16.26 17.28
CA TRP A 115 -12.10 -15.66 18.48
C TRP A 115 -13.18 -15.53 19.54
N HIS A 116 -12.80 -15.68 20.80
CA HIS A 116 -13.72 -15.57 21.92
C HIS A 116 -13.05 -14.83 23.08
N TYR A 117 -13.87 -14.27 23.95
CA TYR A 117 -13.40 -13.62 25.15
C TYR A 117 -13.05 -14.64 26.23
N VAL A 118 -11.79 -14.64 26.69
CA VAL A 118 -11.32 -15.52 27.76
C VAL A 118 -11.25 -14.74 29.07
N ARG A 119 -12.24 -14.93 29.95
CA ARG A 119 -12.35 -14.22 31.24
C ARG A 119 -11.10 -14.35 32.12
N LEU A 120 -10.43 -15.50 32.08
CA LEU A 120 -9.22 -15.74 32.89
C LEU A 120 -8.07 -14.80 32.52
N ILE A 121 -7.94 -14.46 31.23
CA ILE A 121 -6.87 -13.62 30.69
C ILE A 121 -7.38 -12.17 30.53
N GLY A 122 -8.70 -11.96 30.54
CA GLY A 122 -9.29 -10.64 30.29
C GLY A 122 -9.11 -10.17 28.85
N ALA A 123 -8.89 -11.09 27.90
CA ALA A 123 -8.51 -10.75 26.54
C ALA A 123 -9.23 -11.61 25.50
N CYS A 124 -9.27 -11.09 24.27
CA CYS A 124 -9.66 -11.84 23.09
C CYS A 124 -8.59 -12.88 22.74
N ALA A 125 -9.00 -14.13 22.56
CA ALA A 125 -8.10 -15.20 22.15
C ALA A 125 -8.79 -16.15 21.14
N PRO A 126 -8.01 -16.78 20.25
CA PRO A 126 -8.52 -17.83 19.37
C PRO A 126 -9.05 -19.01 20.20
N ARG A 127 -10.15 -19.63 19.75
CA ARG A 127 -10.75 -20.79 20.43
C ARG A 127 -9.80 -21.97 20.57
N ASP A 128 -9.13 -22.31 19.46
CA ASP A 128 -8.25 -23.47 19.36
C ASP A 128 -6.82 -23.01 19.04
N HIS A 129 -6.11 -22.54 20.06
CA HIS A 129 -4.73 -22.05 19.89
C HIS A 129 -3.67 -23.18 19.92
N ALA A 130 -3.98 -24.34 19.33
CA ALA A 130 -3.10 -25.50 19.43
C ALA A 130 -1.79 -25.32 18.66
N PHE A 131 -1.81 -24.58 17.54
CA PHE A 131 -0.64 -24.39 16.68
C PHE A 131 -0.45 -22.97 16.15
N VAL A 132 -1.53 -22.26 15.82
CA VAL A 132 -1.49 -20.92 15.23
C VAL A 132 -2.76 -20.14 15.58
N ALA A 133 -2.66 -18.81 15.73
CA ALA A 133 -3.80 -17.99 16.14
C ALA A 133 -4.85 -17.81 15.04
N ASP A 134 -4.41 -17.53 13.81
CA ASP A 134 -5.26 -17.35 12.64
C ASP A 134 -4.43 -17.63 11.35
N PRO A 135 -4.57 -18.83 10.75
CA PRO A 135 -3.80 -19.22 9.56
C PRO A 135 -3.99 -18.27 8.37
N TYR A 136 -5.18 -17.68 8.21
CA TYR A 136 -5.46 -16.80 7.07
C TYR A 136 -4.76 -15.45 7.24
N SER A 137 -4.79 -14.87 8.44
CA SER A 137 -3.98 -13.68 8.75
C SER A 137 -2.49 -13.94 8.58
N ILE A 138 -1.99 -15.10 9.03
CA ILE A 138 -0.58 -15.51 8.86
C ILE A 138 -0.22 -15.60 7.37
N LEU A 139 -1.08 -16.24 6.56
CA LEU A 139 -0.87 -16.36 5.12
C LEU A 139 -0.84 -14.98 4.43
N MET A 140 -1.74 -14.08 4.80
CA MET A 140 -1.78 -12.73 4.25
C MET A 140 -0.57 -11.88 4.68
N MET A 141 -0.16 -11.94 5.94
CA MET A 141 1.05 -11.24 6.42
C MET A 141 2.32 -11.77 5.76
N SER A 142 2.48 -13.10 5.70
CA SER A 142 3.65 -13.74 5.09
C SER A 142 3.73 -13.49 3.58
N SER A 143 2.60 -13.56 2.87
CA SER A 143 2.54 -13.20 1.45
C SER A 143 2.88 -11.72 1.22
N CYS A 144 2.44 -10.82 2.11
CA CYS A 144 2.77 -9.40 2.02
C CYS A 144 4.28 -9.19 2.15
N ILE A 145 4.88 -9.71 3.21
CA ILE A 145 6.33 -9.63 3.45
C ILE A 145 7.10 -10.24 2.27
N CYS A 146 6.68 -11.40 1.77
CA CYS A 146 7.31 -12.06 0.63
C CYS A 146 7.23 -11.21 -0.65
N VAL A 147 6.03 -10.74 -1.03
CA VAL A 147 5.81 -9.92 -2.23
C VAL A 147 6.58 -8.60 -2.14
N CYS A 148 6.57 -7.93 -0.99
CA CYS A 148 7.33 -6.70 -0.76
C CYS A 148 8.84 -6.94 -0.89
N THR A 149 9.35 -8.02 -0.29
CA THR A 149 10.78 -8.38 -0.35
C THR A 149 11.21 -8.75 -1.77
N VAL A 150 10.43 -9.58 -2.47
CA VAL A 150 10.73 -9.97 -3.86
C VAL A 150 10.68 -8.74 -4.78
N SER A 151 9.64 -7.92 -4.66
CA SER A 151 9.51 -6.68 -5.45
C SER A 151 10.71 -5.77 -5.25
N TYR A 152 11.18 -5.63 -4.01
CA TYR A 152 12.38 -4.88 -3.70
C TYR A 152 13.64 -5.45 -4.36
N VAL A 153 13.89 -6.75 -4.19
CA VAL A 153 15.08 -7.40 -4.75
C VAL A 153 15.10 -7.23 -6.28
N LEU A 154 13.95 -7.33 -6.93
CA LEU A 154 13.80 -7.08 -8.37
C LEU A 154 14.14 -5.64 -8.74
N VAL A 155 13.58 -4.65 -8.03
CA VAL A 155 13.85 -3.22 -8.29
C VAL A 155 15.33 -2.88 -8.02
N ALA A 156 15.90 -3.34 -6.91
CA ALA A 156 17.30 -3.12 -6.55
C ALA A 156 18.25 -3.74 -7.58
N ARG A 157 18.01 -4.99 -7.98
CA ARG A 157 18.79 -5.67 -9.03
C ARG A 157 18.67 -4.93 -10.37
N ARG A 158 17.48 -4.47 -10.72
CA ARG A 158 17.24 -3.71 -11.96
C ARG A 158 17.96 -2.37 -11.94
N SER A 159 17.95 -1.68 -10.80
CA SER A 159 18.61 -0.39 -10.60
C SER A 159 20.12 -0.51 -10.76
N ARG A 160 20.75 -1.53 -10.15
CA ARG A 160 22.19 -1.81 -10.28
C ARG A 160 22.61 -2.15 -11.71
N LYS A 161 21.74 -2.83 -12.48
CA LYS A 161 22.03 -3.20 -13.88
C LYS A 161 21.85 -2.04 -14.86
N ARG A 162 21.13 -0.98 -14.50
CA ARG A 162 21.02 0.21 -15.35
C ARG A 162 22.12 1.17 -14.95
N GLU A 163 22.93 1.60 -15.92
CA GLU A 163 23.92 2.68 -15.79
C GLU A 163 23.21 4.04 -15.59
N SER A 164 22.46 4.14 -14.50
CA SER A 164 21.76 5.36 -14.08
C SER A 164 22.76 6.20 -13.28
N PRO A 165 22.69 7.54 -13.34
CA PRO A 165 23.49 8.37 -12.43
C PRO A 165 23.28 7.98 -10.97
N GLU A 166 24.35 7.98 -10.16
CA GLU A 166 24.31 7.54 -8.75
C GLU A 166 23.25 8.28 -7.93
N SER A 167 23.02 9.57 -8.23
CA SER A 167 21.98 10.38 -7.58
C SER A 167 20.57 9.80 -7.78
N VAL A 168 20.27 9.27 -8.97
CA VAL A 168 18.98 8.62 -9.27
C VAL A 168 18.90 7.25 -8.60
N GLN A 169 20.01 6.50 -8.59
CA GLN A 169 20.06 5.20 -7.92
C GLN A 169 19.81 5.32 -6.42
N GLY A 170 20.42 6.31 -5.75
CA GLY A 170 20.24 6.55 -4.31
C GLY A 170 18.80 6.89 -3.94
N VAL A 171 18.15 7.77 -4.71
CA VAL A 171 16.74 8.13 -4.47
C VAL A 171 15.81 6.94 -4.67
N VAL A 172 16.04 6.14 -5.72
CA VAL A 172 15.23 4.93 -5.97
C VAL A 172 15.46 3.92 -4.84
N SER A 173 16.71 3.61 -4.49
CA SER A 173 17.03 2.65 -3.41
C SER A 173 16.34 3.02 -2.11
N ARG A 174 16.52 4.27 -1.64
CA ARG A 174 15.94 4.73 -0.38
C ARG A 174 14.41 4.60 -0.36
N ARG A 175 13.74 4.80 -1.49
CA ARG A 175 12.29 4.60 -1.60
C ARG A 175 11.91 3.14 -1.37
N VAL A 176 12.62 2.21 -2.00
CA VAL A 176 12.32 0.78 -1.87
C VAL A 176 12.69 0.26 -0.48
N ASP A 177 13.79 0.76 0.10
CA ASP A 177 14.24 0.40 1.45
C ASP A 177 13.16 0.72 2.50
N LEU A 178 12.54 1.91 2.41
CA LEU A 178 11.48 2.31 3.35
C LEU A 178 10.24 1.40 3.29
N TYR A 179 9.87 0.89 2.11
CA TYR A 179 8.73 -0.03 1.99
C TYR A 179 9.00 -1.39 2.62
N ILE A 180 10.20 -1.96 2.44
CA ILE A 180 10.58 -3.20 3.14
C ILE A 180 10.59 -2.97 4.63
N VAL A 181 11.25 -1.90 5.08
CA VAL A 181 11.41 -1.63 6.50
C VAL A 181 10.03 -1.47 7.13
N ASN A 182 9.10 -0.76 6.47
CA ASN A 182 7.72 -0.68 6.93
C ASN A 182 7.11 -2.08 7.11
N ALA A 183 7.03 -2.89 6.04
CA ALA A 183 6.39 -4.21 6.09
C ALA A 183 7.03 -5.17 7.12
N LEU A 184 8.36 -5.14 7.26
CA LEU A 184 9.05 -5.96 8.26
C LEU A 184 8.77 -5.46 9.67
N VAL A 185 8.89 -4.15 9.92
CA VAL A 185 8.76 -3.57 11.26
C VAL A 185 7.32 -3.68 11.77
N THR A 186 6.32 -3.51 10.92
CA THR A 186 4.90 -3.51 11.32
C THR A 186 4.34 -4.91 11.48
N TYR A 187 4.71 -5.86 10.61
CA TYR A 187 4.06 -7.17 10.56
C TYR A 187 4.90 -8.34 11.07
N SER A 188 6.25 -8.25 11.11
CA SER A 188 7.06 -9.41 11.53
C SER A 188 6.82 -9.82 12.98
N LEU A 189 6.71 -8.85 13.89
CA LEU A 189 6.47 -9.14 15.31
C LEU A 189 5.07 -9.74 15.50
N THR A 190 4.04 -9.18 14.85
CA THR A 190 2.69 -9.73 14.88
C THR A 190 2.62 -11.14 14.28
N LEU A 191 3.33 -11.38 13.18
CA LEU A 191 3.45 -12.70 12.57
C LEU A 191 4.08 -13.71 13.54
N ILE A 192 5.18 -13.35 14.22
CA ILE A 192 5.83 -14.21 15.22
C ILE A 192 4.87 -14.51 16.39
N VAL A 193 4.15 -13.49 16.88
CA VAL A 193 3.14 -13.65 17.95
C VAL A 193 1.98 -14.56 17.53
N TYR A 194 1.60 -14.55 16.26
CA TYR A 194 0.55 -15.42 15.73
C TYR A 194 1.02 -16.86 15.50
N LEU A 195 2.33 -17.08 15.33
CA LEU A 195 2.95 -18.39 15.14
C LEU A 195 3.31 -19.09 16.45
N ASP A 196 3.55 -18.35 17.54
CA ASP A 196 3.94 -18.90 18.84
C ASP A 196 2.91 -18.55 19.92
N SER A 197 2.15 -19.56 20.36
CA SER A 197 1.14 -19.40 21.41
C SER A 197 1.73 -18.92 22.73
N ARG A 198 2.98 -19.30 23.06
CA ARG A 198 3.64 -18.87 24.30
C ARG A 198 3.89 -17.36 24.28
N LEU A 199 4.35 -16.83 23.16
CA LEU A 199 4.57 -15.39 22.99
C LEU A 199 3.25 -14.61 23.00
N TYR A 200 2.18 -15.18 22.45
CA TYR A 200 0.84 -14.58 22.49
C TYR A 200 0.32 -14.38 23.91
N HIS A 201 0.64 -15.29 24.83
CA HIS A 201 0.24 -15.20 26.24
C HIS A 201 1.07 -14.21 27.06
N VAL A 202 2.14 -13.63 26.50
CA VAL A 202 2.93 -12.59 27.18
C VAL A 202 2.35 -11.22 26.83
N ASP A 203 1.63 -10.61 27.78
CA ASP A 203 0.90 -9.34 27.57
C ASP A 203 1.78 -8.23 26.98
N ALA A 204 3.02 -8.08 27.45
CA ALA A 204 3.95 -7.07 26.95
C ALA A 204 4.30 -7.29 25.47
N VAL A 205 4.51 -8.54 25.06
CA VAL A 205 4.83 -8.89 23.67
C VAL A 205 3.61 -8.64 22.77
N ARG A 206 2.43 -9.09 23.20
CA ARG A 206 1.16 -8.88 22.49
C ARG A 206 0.82 -7.40 22.34
N LEU A 207 0.97 -6.61 23.41
CA LEU A 207 0.74 -5.17 23.37
C LEU A 207 1.72 -4.48 22.41
N THR A 208 3.00 -4.87 22.46
CA THR A 208 4.01 -4.32 21.56
C THR A 208 3.71 -4.67 20.10
N SER A 209 3.37 -5.94 19.81
CA SER A 209 3.04 -6.36 18.45
C SER A 209 1.85 -5.61 17.88
N PHE A 210 0.74 -5.50 18.64
CA PHE A 210 -0.42 -4.73 18.18
C PHE A 210 -0.15 -3.24 18.08
N SER A 211 0.68 -2.68 18.97
CA SER A 211 1.09 -1.27 18.87
C SER A 211 1.88 -1.02 17.58
N MET A 212 2.82 -1.91 17.24
CA MET A 212 3.60 -1.84 16.00
C MET A 212 2.73 -2.02 14.75
N GLU A 213 1.74 -2.92 14.80
CA GLU A 213 0.76 -3.08 13.72
C GLU A 213 -0.08 -1.81 13.53
N ASN A 214 -0.58 -1.22 14.61
CA ASN A 214 -1.36 0.03 14.58
C ASN A 214 -0.54 1.23 14.09
N LEU A 215 0.77 1.25 14.37
CA LEU A 215 1.67 2.29 13.86
C LEU A 215 1.96 2.16 12.36
N GLY A 216 1.56 1.05 11.71
CA GLY A 216 1.83 0.83 10.29
C GLY A 216 1.28 1.93 9.39
N GLY A 217 0.07 2.41 9.65
CA GLY A 217 -0.50 3.54 8.88
C GLY A 217 0.30 4.84 9.03
N LEU A 218 0.81 5.11 10.24
CA LEU A 218 1.67 6.27 10.49
C LEU A 218 3.01 6.14 9.75
N ILE A 219 3.65 4.97 9.83
CA ILE A 219 4.94 4.72 9.17
C ILE A 219 4.78 4.77 7.65
N ASN A 220 3.66 4.28 7.12
CA ASN A 220 3.27 4.46 5.72
C ASN A 220 3.24 5.97 5.37
N VAL A 221 2.43 6.77 6.06
CA VAL A 221 2.34 8.22 5.80
C VAL A 221 3.70 8.92 5.89
N LEU A 222 4.51 8.62 6.92
CA LEU A 222 5.85 9.18 7.08
C LEU A 222 6.77 8.80 5.92
N THR A 223 6.72 7.55 5.47
CA THR A 223 7.44 7.09 4.29
C THR A 223 7.07 7.93 3.08
N TYR A 224 5.79 8.18 2.85
CA TYR A 224 5.35 9.00 1.72
C TYR A 224 5.73 10.46 1.83
N VAL A 225 5.64 11.05 3.03
CA VAL A 225 6.11 12.42 3.28
C VAL A 225 7.59 12.52 2.92
N LEU A 226 8.43 11.61 3.44
CA LEU A 226 9.87 11.54 3.16
C LEU A 226 10.19 11.32 1.67
N GLN A 227 9.32 10.62 0.93
CA GLN A 227 9.49 10.39 -0.50
C GLN A 227 8.97 11.54 -1.38
N SER A 228 8.09 12.39 -0.83
CA SER A 228 7.50 13.52 -1.54
C SER A 228 8.56 14.57 -1.86
N ARG A 229 8.46 15.22 -3.02
CA ARG A 229 9.34 16.35 -3.37
C ARG A 229 9.20 17.51 -2.38
N TYR A 230 8.05 17.61 -1.72
CA TYR A 230 7.76 18.65 -0.74
C TYR A 230 8.62 18.52 0.53
N ALA A 231 8.98 17.30 0.95
CA ALA A 231 9.87 17.13 2.10
C ALA A 231 11.25 17.74 1.85
N ASN A 232 11.81 17.59 0.64
CA ASN A 232 13.09 18.21 0.31
C ASN A 232 13.02 19.74 0.32
N VAL A 233 11.89 20.32 -0.11
CA VAL A 233 11.68 21.78 -0.04
C VAL A 233 11.59 22.27 1.41
N LEU A 234 10.93 21.51 2.29
CA LEU A 234 10.82 21.84 3.71
C LEU A 234 12.14 21.66 4.47
N LEU A 235 12.93 20.64 4.13
CA LEU A 235 14.19 20.31 4.80
C LEU A 235 15.37 21.17 4.33
N GLU A 236 15.46 21.49 3.04
CA GLU A 236 16.63 22.20 2.50
C GLU A 236 16.62 23.70 2.80
N ASN A 237 15.46 24.32 3.05
CA ASN A 237 15.39 25.77 3.27
C ASN A 237 14.17 26.23 4.11
N PRO A 238 14.15 26.02 5.43
CA PRO A 238 13.14 26.62 6.31
C PRO A 238 13.14 28.15 6.24
N HIS A 239 14.27 28.78 5.88
CA HIS A 239 14.45 30.24 5.84
C HIS A 239 14.23 30.90 4.47
N VAL A 240 14.14 30.15 3.36
CA VAL A 240 13.99 30.76 2.00
C VAL A 240 12.53 30.92 1.56
N MET A 241 11.55 30.44 2.34
CA MET A 241 10.15 30.84 2.13
C MET A 241 9.88 32.30 2.52
N VAL A 242 10.84 33.00 3.15
CA VAL A 242 10.83 34.46 3.19
C VAL A 242 11.21 34.96 1.80
N ARG A 243 10.19 35.03 0.95
CA ARG A 243 10.16 35.55 -0.42
C ARG A 243 10.96 36.86 -0.48
N SER A 244 12.24 36.78 -0.83
CA SER A 244 13.02 37.96 -1.19
C SER A 244 12.57 38.37 -2.60
N PRO A 245 11.89 39.52 -2.78
CA PRO A 245 11.30 39.89 -4.06
C PRO A 245 12.33 40.33 -5.13
N ARG A 246 13.63 40.09 -4.92
CA ARG A 246 14.70 40.68 -5.76
C ARG A 246 15.91 39.83 -6.13
N ALA A 247 15.94 38.51 -5.90
CA ALA A 247 17.13 37.70 -6.24
C ALA A 247 16.91 36.73 -7.42
N ALA A 248 17.75 36.90 -8.45
CA ALA A 248 17.95 36.11 -9.66
C ALA A 248 18.46 34.67 -9.39
N PRO A 249 18.97 33.93 -10.41
CA PRO A 249 18.47 33.65 -11.75
C PRO A 249 17.83 32.24 -11.81
N LEU A 250 17.09 31.95 -12.89
CA LEU A 250 16.47 30.64 -13.13
C LEU A 250 17.48 29.51 -12.94
N ARG A 251 17.17 28.58 -12.03
CA ARG A 251 17.81 27.27 -11.92
C ARG A 251 17.80 26.67 -13.33
N PRO A 252 18.95 26.25 -13.90
CA PRO A 252 18.95 25.61 -15.21
C PRO A 252 18.04 24.38 -15.10
N GLU A 253 16.90 24.44 -15.76
CA GLU A 253 16.14 23.24 -16.04
C GLU A 253 17.06 22.41 -16.92
N TYR A 254 17.67 21.39 -16.33
CA TYR A 254 18.21 20.29 -17.09
C TYR A 254 17.01 19.67 -17.79
N ASN A 255 16.69 20.19 -18.97
CA ASN A 255 15.90 19.49 -19.94
C ASN A 255 16.79 18.31 -20.33
N VAL A 256 16.71 17.24 -19.52
CA VAL A 256 17.26 15.96 -19.90
C VAL A 256 16.43 15.60 -21.11
N ASP A 257 16.94 15.96 -22.29
CA ASP A 257 16.54 15.34 -23.55
C ASP A 257 16.81 13.86 -23.35
N ILE A 258 15.79 13.17 -22.82
CA ILE A 258 15.69 11.73 -22.84
C ILE A 258 15.61 11.47 -24.33
N GLY A 259 16.80 11.22 -24.91
CA GLY A 259 17.12 11.51 -26.31
C GLY A 259 15.94 11.27 -27.22
N HIS A 260 15.63 12.27 -28.06
CA HIS A 260 14.64 12.23 -29.13
C HIS A 260 14.27 10.77 -29.46
N GLU A 261 13.25 10.24 -28.77
CA GLU A 261 12.43 9.22 -29.38
C GLU A 261 11.86 10.02 -30.54
N SER A 262 12.42 9.81 -31.74
CA SER A 262 11.76 10.18 -32.98
C SER A 262 10.32 9.75 -32.78
N ILE A 263 9.46 10.73 -32.52
CA ILE A 263 8.03 10.53 -32.49
C ILE A 263 7.74 10.27 -33.97
N MET A 264 7.88 9.00 -34.39
CA MET A 264 7.03 8.51 -35.45
C MET A 264 5.64 8.70 -34.88
N GLU A 265 5.01 9.81 -35.26
CA GLU A 265 3.58 9.86 -35.38
C GLU A 265 3.22 8.66 -36.28
N PHE A 266 2.98 7.52 -35.66
CA PHE A 266 2.05 6.57 -36.21
C PHE A 266 0.73 7.33 -36.15
N SER A 267 0.45 8.06 -37.23
CA SER A 267 -0.91 8.34 -37.63
C SER A 267 -1.58 6.98 -37.63
N CYS A 268 -2.31 6.68 -36.56
CA CYS A 268 -3.33 5.66 -36.63
C CYS A 268 -4.35 6.25 -37.60
N ASP A 269 -4.07 6.11 -38.89
CA ASP A 269 -5.04 6.29 -39.94
C ASP A 269 -6.14 5.28 -39.60
N CYS A 270 -7.14 5.77 -38.88
CA CYS A 270 -8.45 5.16 -38.92
C CYS A 270 -8.74 5.01 -40.41
N PRO A 271 -8.99 3.80 -40.93
CA PRO A 271 -9.33 3.62 -42.32
C PRO A 271 -10.52 4.55 -42.59
N SER A 272 -10.25 5.62 -43.33
CA SER A 272 -11.27 6.56 -43.78
C SER A 272 -12.18 5.73 -44.66
N ASN A 273 -13.32 5.33 -44.12
CA ASN A 273 -14.39 4.74 -44.90
C ASN A 273 -14.64 5.66 -46.11
N GLY A 274 -14.58 5.03 -47.28
CA GLY A 274 -14.47 5.66 -48.58
C GLY A 274 -15.29 6.93 -48.75
N HIS A 275 -14.59 7.97 -49.20
CA HIS A 275 -15.20 9.09 -49.89
C HIS A 275 -16.01 8.58 -51.09
N SER A 276 -17.32 8.81 -51.03
CA SER A 276 -18.24 8.73 -52.16
C SER A 276 -17.98 9.92 -53.10
N PRO A 277 -17.74 9.72 -54.40
CA PRO A 277 -17.48 10.80 -55.33
C PRO A 277 -18.82 11.44 -55.74
N ARG A 278 -19.13 12.62 -55.20
CA ARG A 278 -20.24 13.44 -55.73
C ARG A 278 -19.69 14.45 -56.75
N SER A 279 -19.81 14.01 -58.00
CA SER A 279 -19.92 14.77 -59.25
C SER A 279 -20.10 16.29 -59.09
N ARG A 280 -19.14 17.04 -59.63
CA ARG A 280 -19.18 18.49 -59.83
C ARG A 280 -19.83 18.73 -61.20
N TYR A 281 -21.02 19.30 -61.20
CA TYR A 281 -21.74 19.78 -62.38
C TYR A 281 -21.09 21.10 -62.82
N ASP A 282 -20.73 21.20 -64.10
CA ASP A 282 -20.11 22.39 -64.70
C ASP A 282 -21.09 22.97 -65.74
N PRO A 283 -21.68 24.16 -65.51
CA PRO A 283 -22.56 24.79 -66.48
C PRO A 283 -21.91 26.07 -67.00
N THR A 284 -20.95 25.96 -67.93
CA THR A 284 -20.59 27.05 -68.87
C THR A 284 -19.47 26.61 -69.81
N GLN A 285 -19.80 26.32 -71.06
CA GLN A 285 -19.18 26.80 -72.31
C GLN A 285 -19.54 25.89 -73.49
#